data_AF-A0A1V1PA15-F1
#
_entry.id   AF-A0A1V1PA15-F1
#
_cell.length_a   1.000
_cell.length_b   1.000
_cell.length_c   1.000
_cell.angle_alpha   90.00
_cell.angle_beta   90.00
_cell.angle_gamma   90.00
#
_symmetry.space_group_name_H-M   'P 1'
#
loop_
_entity.id
_entity.type
_entity.pdbx_description
1 polymer ?
#
loop_
_entity_poly.entity_id
_entity_poly.type
_entity_poly.pdbx_seq_one_letter_code
_entity_poly.pdbx_strand_id
1 'polypeptide(L)'
;MKEEKSILDTKQKSKHPISIEGIQFSGPIPPPSILQEYNNISPGCADRIIKYAEDEAEHRRKVEIFTLKTETLEIRLGQIFGFLIGITTILSGTYAAINGAQVAGSLIGTGGVIGLVTAFISGRSSKK
;
A
#
# COMPACT_ATOMS: atom_id res chain seq x y z
N MET A 1 -3.11 -65.45 -29.86
CA MET A 1 -3.48 -64.07 -29.48
C MET A 1 -4.26 -64.04 -28.15
N LYS A 2 -3.76 -64.76 -27.12
CA LYS A 2 -4.41 -64.88 -25.79
C LYS A 2 -3.49 -64.50 -24.62
N GLU A 3 -2.28 -64.04 -24.89
CA GLU A 3 -1.25 -63.76 -23.88
C GLU A 3 -1.08 -62.27 -23.53
N GLU A 4 -1.68 -61.35 -24.30
CA GLU A 4 -1.47 -59.91 -24.08
C GLU A 4 -2.43 -59.29 -23.04
N LYS A 5 -3.50 -60.01 -22.66
CA LYS A 5 -4.44 -59.54 -21.63
C LYS A 5 -4.02 -59.84 -20.18
N SER A 6 -2.95 -60.61 -19.98
CA SER A 6 -2.43 -60.95 -18.64
C SER A 6 -1.53 -59.88 -18.02
N ILE A 7 -1.11 -58.88 -18.79
CA ILE A 7 -0.15 -57.84 -18.34
C ILE A 7 -0.84 -56.55 -17.90
N LEU A 8 -2.16 -56.44 -18.09
CA LEU A 8 -2.94 -55.25 -17.73
C LEU A 8 -3.57 -55.30 -16.33
N ASP A 9 -3.62 -56.47 -15.68
CA ASP A 9 -4.22 -56.62 -14.35
C ASP A 9 -3.26 -56.30 -13.18
N THR A 10 -2.01 -55.91 -13.45
CA THR A 10 -1.03 -55.53 -12.41
C THR A 10 -0.98 -54.01 -12.14
N LYS A 11 -1.92 -53.21 -12.68
CA LYS A 11 -1.93 -51.75 -12.47
C LYS A 11 -2.95 -51.22 -11.46
N GLN A 12 -3.43 -52.08 -10.57
CA GLN A 12 -4.44 -51.72 -9.58
C GLN A 12 -3.96 -52.00 -8.15
N LYS A 13 -2.94 -51.27 -7.67
CA LYS A 13 -2.67 -51.20 -6.22
C LYS A 13 -2.05 -49.87 -5.79
N SER A 14 -2.70 -49.25 -4.79
CA SER A 14 -2.36 -48.04 -4.04
C SER A 14 -2.75 -46.68 -4.64
N LYS A 15 -4.05 -46.37 -4.63
CA LYS A 15 -4.53 -44.99 -4.45
C LYS A 15 -4.96 -44.83 -2.99
N HIS A 16 -4.02 -44.62 -2.07
CA HIS A 16 -4.38 -43.97 -0.81
C HIS A 16 -4.40 -42.46 -1.09
N PRO A 17 -5.55 -41.77 -1.00
CA PRO A 17 -5.52 -40.32 -1.00
C PRO A 17 -4.78 -39.89 0.28
N ILE A 18 -3.63 -39.24 0.10
CA ILE A 18 -2.90 -38.62 1.20
C ILE A 18 -3.77 -37.43 1.62
N SER A 19 -4.51 -37.56 2.72
CA SER A 19 -5.25 -36.46 3.32
C SER A 19 -4.26 -35.59 4.08
N ILE A 20 -3.92 -34.42 3.52
CA ILE A 20 -3.13 -33.41 4.23
C ILE A 20 -4.09 -32.64 5.14
N GLU A 21 -4.08 -32.94 6.43
CA GLU A 21 -4.78 -32.14 7.43
C GLU A 21 -3.88 -30.95 7.82
N GLY A 22 -4.06 -29.83 7.11
CA GLY A 22 -3.37 -28.58 7.39
C GLY A 22 -4.25 -27.66 8.23
N ILE A 23 -3.80 -27.26 9.41
CA ILE A 23 -4.50 -26.24 10.21
C ILE A 23 -4.13 -24.87 9.64
N GLN A 24 -5.07 -24.24 8.93
CA GLN A 24 -4.92 -22.87 8.46
C GLN A 24 -5.55 -21.92 9.46
N PHE A 25 -4.76 -21.00 9.99
CA PHE A 25 -5.25 -19.90 10.81
C PHE A 25 -4.86 -18.56 10.17
N SER A 26 -5.72 -17.56 10.34
CA SER A 26 -5.49 -16.19 9.86
C SER A 26 -5.67 -15.22 11.01
N GLY A 27 -4.58 -14.55 11.36
CA GLY A 27 -4.56 -13.59 12.45
C GLY A 27 -3.18 -13.53 13.11
N PRO A 28 -2.91 -12.47 13.89
CA PRO A 28 -1.63 -12.28 14.55
C PRO A 28 -1.42 -13.21 15.74
N ILE A 29 -2.47 -13.85 16.26
CA ILE A 29 -2.43 -14.69 17.47
C ILE A 29 -3.04 -16.05 17.15
N PRO A 30 -2.32 -17.18 17.34
CA PRO A 30 -2.84 -18.50 17.04
C PRO A 30 -4.04 -18.87 17.94
N PRO A 31 -4.87 -19.84 17.53
CA PRO A 31 -6.01 -20.29 18.32
C PRO A 31 -5.61 -20.71 19.75
N PRO A 32 -6.49 -20.55 20.75
CA PRO A 32 -6.20 -20.88 22.14
C PRO A 32 -5.68 -22.31 22.35
N SER A 33 -6.20 -23.28 21.59
CA SER A 33 -5.75 -24.68 21.65
C SER A 33 -4.27 -24.83 21.28
N ILE A 34 -3.83 -24.15 20.21
CA ILE A 34 -2.44 -24.18 19.75
C ILE A 34 -1.53 -23.38 20.70
N LEU A 35 -2.00 -22.24 21.23
CA LEU A 35 -1.25 -21.48 22.25
C LEU A 35 -0.99 -22.32 23.50
N GLN A 36 -1.97 -23.11 23.93
CA GLN A 36 -1.83 -24.01 25.06
C GLN A 36 -0.77 -25.09 24.78
N GLU A 37 -0.75 -25.66 23.56
CA GLU A 37 0.30 -26.60 23.14
C GLU A 37 1.70 -25.97 23.18
N TYR A 38 1.85 -24.74 22.67
CA TYR A 38 3.13 -24.01 22.76
C TYR A 38 3.59 -23.79 24.20
N ASN A 39 2.66 -23.47 25.10
CA ASN A 39 2.96 -23.26 26.50
C ASN A 39 3.32 -24.58 27.23
N ASN A 40 2.73 -25.70 26.81
CA ASN A 40 3.06 -27.03 27.31
C ASN A 40 4.45 -27.49 26.86
N ILE A 41 4.88 -27.12 25.65
CA ILE A 41 6.23 -27.41 25.14
C ILE A 41 7.28 -26.59 25.90
N SER A 42 6.99 -25.31 26.13
CA SER A 42 7.90 -24.40 26.83
C SER A 42 7.08 -23.38 27.64
N PRO A 43 7.12 -23.44 28.97
CA PRO A 43 6.38 -22.52 29.82
C PRO A 43 6.68 -21.06 29.48
N GLY A 44 5.64 -20.25 29.34
CA GLY A 44 5.72 -18.83 28.97
C GLY A 44 5.93 -18.58 27.47
N CYS A 45 5.82 -19.59 26.60
CA CYS A 45 5.83 -19.37 25.14
C CYS A 45 4.57 -18.65 24.66
N ALA A 46 3.39 -18.99 25.20
CA ALA A 46 2.15 -18.33 24.81
C ALA A 46 2.19 -16.81 25.06
N ASP A 47 2.65 -16.38 26.24
CA ASP A 47 2.80 -14.97 26.58
C ASP A 47 3.80 -14.25 25.66
N ARG A 48 4.91 -14.92 25.30
CA ARG A 48 5.89 -14.38 24.35
C ARG A 48 5.30 -14.19 22.95
N ILE A 49 4.48 -15.12 22.48
CA ILE A 49 3.79 -15.02 21.18
C ILE A 49 2.79 -13.87 21.21
N ILE A 50 1.99 -13.75 22.27
CA ILE A 50 1.02 -12.66 22.43
C ILE A 50 1.75 -11.31 22.48
N LYS A 51 2.82 -11.20 23.28
CA LYS A 51 3.62 -9.99 23.36
C LYS A 51 4.24 -9.61 22.01
N TYR A 52 4.77 -10.59 21.27
CA TYR A 52 5.29 -10.34 19.92
C TYR A 52 4.19 -9.81 18.98
N ALA A 53 2.98 -10.37 19.05
CA ALA A 53 1.85 -9.91 18.26
C ALA A 53 1.40 -8.48 18.66
N GLU A 54 1.45 -8.14 19.94
CA GLU A 54 1.17 -6.79 20.45
C GLU A 54 2.22 -5.78 19.99
N ASP A 55 3.51 -6.11 20.13
CA ASP A 55 4.63 -5.28 19.71
C ASP A 55 4.57 -5.00 18.20
N GLU A 56 4.27 -6.02 17.39
CA GLU A 56 4.07 -5.88 15.94
C GLU A 56 2.86 -5.02 15.60
N ALA A 57 1.74 -5.18 16.33
CA ALA A 57 0.56 -4.34 16.16
C ALA A 57 0.83 -2.88 16.53
N GLU A 58 1.62 -2.63 17.57
CA GLU A 58 2.06 -1.29 17.97
C GLU A 58 2.99 -0.67 16.91
N HIS A 59 3.97 -1.43 16.43
CA HIS A 59 4.87 -1.00 15.37
C HIS A 59 4.11 -0.63 14.10
N ARG A 60 3.20 -1.50 13.63
CA ARG A 60 2.36 -1.21 12.46
C ARG A 60 1.55 0.07 12.63
N ARG A 61 0.94 0.28 13.81
CA ARG A 61 0.17 1.49 14.11
C ARG A 61 1.05 2.75 14.11
N LYS A 62 2.27 2.66 14.62
CA LYS A 62 3.25 3.76 14.58
C LYS A 62 3.63 4.12 13.15
N VAL A 63 3.90 3.12 12.31
CA VAL A 63 4.20 3.32 10.88
C VAL A 63 3.00 3.94 10.17
N GLU A 64 1.79 3.43 10.40
CA GLU A 64 0.56 3.99 9.82
C GLU A 64 0.37 5.47 10.18
N ILE A 65 0.49 5.81 11.47
CA ILE A 65 0.39 7.20 11.94
C ILE A 65 1.48 8.09 11.32
N PHE A 66 2.71 7.59 11.23
CA PHE A 66 3.82 8.34 10.64
C PHE A 66 3.60 8.60 9.15
N THR A 67 3.17 7.58 8.40
CA THR A 67 2.83 7.70 6.98
C THR A 67 1.70 8.71 6.79
N LEU A 68 0.60 8.60 7.54
CA LEU A 68 -0.52 9.55 7.46
C LEU A 68 -0.07 10.98 7.75
N LYS A 69 0.74 11.20 8.79
CA LYS A 69 1.28 12.54 9.10
C LYS A 69 2.13 13.08 7.96
N THR A 70 3.06 12.28 7.44
CA THR A 70 3.95 12.69 6.36
C THR A 70 3.16 13.03 5.10
N GLU A 71 2.17 12.21 4.74
CA GLU A 71 1.28 12.48 3.60
C GLU A 71 0.50 13.80 3.76
N THR A 72 -0.01 14.09 4.97
CA THR A 72 -0.73 15.36 5.20
C THR A 72 0.19 16.58 5.08
N LEU A 73 1.45 16.46 5.49
CA LEU A 73 2.42 17.54 5.37
C LEU A 73 2.76 17.79 3.89
N GLU A 74 3.10 16.74 3.13
CA GLU A 74 3.41 16.85 1.69
C GLU A 74 2.27 17.52 0.92
N ILE A 75 1.01 17.12 1.19
CA ILE A 75 -0.18 17.75 0.58
C ILE A 75 -0.26 19.24 0.93
N ARG A 76 -0.07 19.59 2.21
CA ARG A 76 -0.17 20.97 2.69
C ARG A 76 0.96 21.85 2.12
N LEU A 77 2.19 21.33 2.07
CA LEU A 77 3.35 22.00 1.48
C LEU A 77 3.11 22.26 -0.01
N GLY A 78 2.67 21.23 -0.76
CA GLY A 78 2.32 21.38 -2.18
C GLY A 78 1.24 22.43 -2.44
N GLN A 79 0.21 22.50 -1.59
CA GLN A 79 -0.84 23.52 -1.68
C GLN A 79 -0.29 24.94 -1.42
N ILE A 80 0.57 25.11 -0.42
CA ILE A 80 1.17 26.42 -0.10
C ILE A 80 2.08 26.88 -1.24
N PHE A 81 2.96 26.02 -1.75
CA PHE A 81 3.82 26.37 -2.88
C PHE A 81 3.01 26.65 -4.16
N GLY A 82 1.98 25.84 -4.44
CA GLY A 82 1.08 26.08 -5.57
C GLY A 82 0.34 27.41 -5.46
N PHE A 83 -0.11 27.78 -4.26
CA PHE A 83 -0.75 29.08 -3.99
C PHE A 83 0.21 30.25 -4.19
N LEU A 84 1.44 30.16 -3.67
CA LEU A 84 2.47 31.18 -3.85
C LEU A 84 2.82 31.36 -5.34
N ILE A 85 3.06 30.27 -6.06
CA ILE A 85 3.32 30.30 -7.51
C ILE A 85 2.13 30.93 -8.25
N GLY A 86 0.90 30.56 -7.89
CA GLY A 86 -0.32 31.13 -8.46
C GLY A 86 -0.40 32.65 -8.29
N ILE A 87 -0.20 33.15 -7.06
CA ILE A 87 -0.17 34.60 -6.79
C ILE A 87 0.93 35.28 -7.59
N THR A 88 2.15 34.75 -7.57
CA THR A 88 3.28 35.38 -8.28
C THR A 88 3.05 35.43 -9.79
N THR A 89 2.41 34.41 -10.37
CA THR A 89 2.06 34.37 -11.79
C THR A 89 1.01 35.43 -12.13
N ILE A 90 -0.05 35.55 -11.32
CA ILE A 90 -1.10 36.55 -11.51
C ILE A 90 -0.51 37.95 -11.41
N LEU A 91 0.25 38.24 -10.35
CA LEU A 91 0.86 39.56 -10.15
C LEU A 91 1.83 39.91 -11.29
N SER A 92 2.67 38.98 -11.70
CA SER A 92 3.63 39.20 -12.80
C SER A 92 2.93 39.40 -14.14
N GLY A 93 1.88 38.61 -14.43
CA GLY A 93 1.09 38.73 -15.64
C GLY A 93 0.31 40.05 -15.70
N THR A 94 -0.34 40.44 -14.60
CA THR A 94 -1.03 41.74 -14.48
C THR A 94 -0.05 42.90 -14.63
N TYR A 95 1.12 42.84 -13.97
CA TYR A 95 2.16 43.86 -14.10
C TYR A 95 2.66 43.99 -15.54
N ALA A 96 2.93 42.89 -16.23
CA ALA A 96 3.33 42.90 -17.63
C ALA A 96 2.24 43.50 -18.54
N ALA A 97 0.97 43.16 -18.32
CA ALA A 97 -0.15 43.68 -19.10
C ALA A 97 -0.33 45.19 -18.96
N ILE A 98 -0.19 45.73 -17.74
CA ILE A 98 -0.32 47.18 -17.48
C ILE A 98 0.82 47.97 -18.13
N ASN A 99 2.03 47.39 -18.21
CA ASN A 99 3.19 48.01 -18.88
C ASN A 99 3.15 47.90 -20.42
N GLY A 100 2.01 47.52 -21.02
CA GLY A 100 1.83 47.44 -22.46
C GLY A 100 2.28 46.11 -23.09
N ALA A 101 2.82 45.17 -22.30
CA ALA A 101 3.21 43.84 -22.77
C ALA A 101 2.04 42.85 -22.67
N GLN A 102 0.90 43.17 -23.30
CA GLN A 102 -0.35 42.39 -23.18
C GLN A 102 -0.21 40.94 -23.64
N VAL A 103 0.55 40.68 -24.70
CA VAL A 103 0.82 39.31 -25.20
C VAL A 103 1.67 38.51 -24.20
N ALA A 104 2.67 39.14 -23.59
CA ALA A 104 3.47 38.48 -22.55
C ALA A 104 2.64 38.21 -21.29
N GLY A 105 1.84 39.20 -20.86
CA GLY A 105 0.94 39.05 -19.72
C GLY A 105 -0.11 37.95 -19.92
N SER A 106 -0.68 37.82 -21.12
CA SER A 106 -1.66 36.78 -21.43
C SER A 106 -1.04 35.38 -21.48
N LEU A 107 0.17 35.24 -22.04
CA LEU A 107 0.92 33.98 -22.05
C LEU A 107 1.30 33.54 -20.64
N ILE A 108 1.77 34.46 -19.80
CA ILE A 108 2.11 34.16 -18.39
C ILE A 108 0.85 33.75 -17.62
N GLY A 109 -0.25 34.50 -17.77
CA GLY A 109 -1.51 34.20 -17.09
C GLY A 109 -2.09 32.85 -17.48
N THR A 110 -2.29 32.62 -18.78
CA THR A 110 -2.88 31.37 -19.29
C THR A 110 -1.94 30.18 -19.10
N GLY A 111 -0.66 30.33 -19.43
CA GLY A 111 0.35 29.28 -19.28
C GLY A 111 0.56 28.88 -17.83
N GLY A 112 0.59 29.83 -16.89
CA GLY A 112 0.73 29.52 -15.48
C GLY A 112 -0.51 28.86 -14.87
N VAL A 113 -1.72 29.25 -15.27
CA VAL A 113 -2.96 28.56 -14.83
C VAL A 113 -3.00 27.14 -15.37
N ILE A 114 -2.71 26.93 -16.66
CA ILE A 114 -2.66 25.59 -17.27
C ILE A 114 -1.59 24.74 -16.57
N GLY A 115 -0.39 25.29 -16.36
CA GLY A 115 0.71 24.60 -15.68
C GLY A 115 0.38 24.20 -14.24
N LEU A 116 -0.30 25.06 -13.49
CA LEU A 116 -0.76 24.72 -12.14
C LEU A 116 -1.83 23.62 -12.18
N VAL A 117 -2.84 23.75 -13.04
CA VAL A 117 -3.91 22.75 -13.17
C VAL A 117 -3.33 21.38 -13.55
N THR A 118 -2.41 21.33 -14.52
CA THR A 118 -1.77 20.07 -14.92
C THR A 118 -0.92 19.48 -13.80
N ALA A 119 -0.16 20.30 -13.07
CA ALA A 119 0.63 19.85 -11.91
C ALA A 119 -0.28 19.26 -10.80
N PHE A 120 -1.40 19.91 -10.49
CA PHE A 120 -2.35 19.41 -9.49
C PHE A 120 -3.07 18.13 -9.94
N ILE A 121 -3.44 18.01 -11.22
CA ILE A 121 -4.06 16.79 -11.76
C ILE A 121 -3.07 15.63 -11.77
N SER A 122 -1.85 15.84 -12.28
CA SER A 122 -0.81 14.80 -12.32
C SER A 122 -0.38 14.37 -10.91
N GLY A 123 -0.25 15.32 -9.98
CA GLY A 123 0.04 15.03 -8.57
C GLY A 123 -1.03 14.16 -7.91
N ARG A 124 -2.31 14.35 -8.28
CA ARG A 124 -3.41 13.51 -7.80
C ARG A 124 -3.42 12.12 -8.43
N SER A 125 -2.98 11.97 -9.68
CA SER A 125 -2.95 10.68 -10.39
C SER A 125 -1.81 9.77 -9.96
N SER A 126 -0.72 10.33 -9.42
CA SER A 126 0.45 9.54 -9.00
C SER A 126 0.26 8.77 -7.68
N LYS A 127 -0.86 8.98 -6.98
CA LYS A 127 -1.14 8.38 -5.65
C LYS A 127 -2.08 7.17 -5.72
N LYS A 128 -2.15 6.51 -6.88
CA LYS A 128 -2.95 5.30 -7.10
C LYS A 128 -2.01 4.10 -7.22
#